data_AF-A0A410RXV6-F1
#
_entry.id   AF-A0A410RXV6-F1
#
_cell.length_a   1.000
_cell.length_b   1.000
_cell.length_c   1.000
_cell.angle_alpha   90.00
_cell.angle_beta   90.00
_cell.angle_gamma   90.00
#
_symmetry.space_group_name_H-M   'P 1'
#
loop_
_entity.id
_entity.type
_entity.pdbx_description
1 polymer ?
#
loop_
_entity_poly.entity_id
_entity_poly.type
_entity_poly.pdbx_seq_one_letter_code
_entity_poly.pdbx_strand_id
1 'polypeptide(L)'
;MARLRKELISQAPLTPALTSWAEALGDAIGRGMLRALNTGMPGMGAVAASPGNGAVMAGRRRGRPPKTVAGGPVPMDRRCTVSGCTREQRSKGLCSAHYQAERRRQIATGKPA
;
A
#
# COMPACT_ATOMS: atom_id res chain seq x y z
N MET A 1 -57.74 -33.81 8.41
CA MET A 1 -57.49 -33.83 6.95
C MET A 1 -56.44 -32.77 6.63
N ALA A 2 -55.15 -33.09 6.76
CA ALA A 2 -54.05 -32.16 6.49
C ALA A 2 -53.91 -31.99 4.97
N ARG A 3 -53.92 -30.74 4.47
CA ARG A 3 -53.68 -30.46 3.05
C ARG A 3 -52.22 -30.72 2.75
N LEU A 4 -51.96 -31.71 1.92
CA LEU A 4 -50.64 -32.01 1.36
C LEU A 4 -50.17 -30.78 0.58
N ARG A 5 -49.12 -30.09 1.04
CA ARG A 5 -48.43 -29.06 0.26
C ARG A 5 -47.81 -29.77 -0.93
N LYS A 6 -48.44 -29.61 -2.09
CA LYS A 6 -47.95 -30.15 -3.35
C LYS A 6 -46.64 -29.44 -3.67
N GLU A 7 -45.55 -30.18 -3.56
CA GLU A 7 -44.18 -29.85 -3.99
C GLU A 7 -44.23 -29.14 -5.34
N LEU A 8 -44.09 -27.81 -5.31
CA LEU A 8 -43.98 -26.97 -6.50
C LEU A 8 -42.49 -26.88 -6.88
N ILE A 9 -41.85 -28.03 -7.04
CA ILE A 9 -40.50 -28.10 -7.62
C ILE A 9 -40.68 -28.19 -9.13
N SER A 10 -41.08 -27.08 -9.73
CA SER A 10 -40.98 -26.91 -11.18
C SER A 10 -39.51 -26.71 -11.53
N GLN A 11 -38.80 -27.81 -11.82
CA GLN A 11 -37.51 -27.77 -12.51
C GLN A 11 -37.74 -27.27 -13.95
N ALA A 12 -37.92 -25.95 -14.10
CA ALA A 12 -37.73 -25.32 -15.38
C ALA A 12 -36.23 -25.37 -15.70
N PRO A 13 -35.81 -25.83 -16.88
CA PRO A 13 -34.40 -25.79 -17.25
C PRO A 13 -33.96 -24.32 -17.22
N LEU A 14 -32.89 -24.05 -16.46
CA LEU A 14 -32.32 -22.71 -16.37
C LEU A 14 -31.98 -22.23 -17.79
N THR A 15 -32.19 -20.95 -18.06
CA THR A 15 -31.84 -20.40 -19.37
C THR A 15 -30.35 -20.61 -19.64
N PRO A 16 -29.94 -20.86 -20.89
CA PRO A 16 -28.53 -21.05 -21.21
C PRO A 16 -27.66 -19.86 -20.79
N ALA A 17 -28.23 -18.65 -20.78
CA ALA A 17 -27.59 -17.46 -20.24
C ALA A 17 -27.28 -17.58 -18.74
N LEU A 18 -28.25 -18.06 -17.94
CA LEU A 18 -28.07 -18.26 -16.50
C LEU A 18 -27.06 -19.37 -16.20
N THR A 19 -27.07 -20.45 -16.99
CA THR A 19 -26.06 -21.53 -16.88
C THR A 19 -24.66 -20.99 -17.20
N SER A 20 -24.50 -20.23 -18.27
CA SER A 20 -23.21 -19.62 -18.62
C SER A 20 -22.71 -18.65 -17.55
N TRP A 21 -23.62 -17.91 -16.92
CA TRP A 21 -23.29 -17.02 -15.81
C TRP A 21 -22.85 -17.79 -14.57
N ALA A 22 -23.55 -18.87 -14.23
CA ALA A 22 -23.21 -19.73 -13.09
C ALA A 22 -21.84 -20.41 -13.29
N GLU A 23 -21.58 -20.91 -14.50
CA GLU A 23 -20.28 -21.48 -14.88
C GLU A 23 -19.17 -20.44 -14.73
N ALA A 24 -19.31 -19.26 -15.34
CA ALA A 24 -18.32 -18.19 -15.27
C ALA A 24 -18.01 -17.75 -13.82
N LEU A 25 -19.05 -17.69 -12.97
CA LEU A 25 -18.89 -17.36 -11.54
C LEU A 25 -18.12 -18.45 -10.79
N GLY A 26 -18.48 -19.73 -11.01
CA GLY A 26 -17.80 -20.87 -10.40
C GLY A 26 -16.31 -20.92 -10.79
N ASP A 27 -16.03 -20.65 -12.06
CA ASP A 27 -14.69 -20.62 -12.63
C ASP A 27 -13.81 -19.49 -12.03
N ALA A 28 -14.41 -18.32 -11.82
CA ALA A 28 -13.76 -17.18 -11.18
C ALA A 28 -13.42 -17.46 -9.70
N ILE A 29 -14.37 -18.03 -8.95
CA ILE A 29 -14.17 -18.42 -7.55
C ILE A 29 -13.12 -19.53 -7.44
N GLY A 30 -13.20 -20.56 -8.29
CA GLY A 30 -12.26 -21.67 -8.32
C GLY A 30 -10.82 -21.23 -8.59
N ARG A 31 -10.61 -20.38 -9.61
CA ARG A 31 -9.30 -19.79 -9.90
C ARG A 31 -8.77 -18.94 -8.74
N GLY A 32 -9.65 -18.19 -8.07
CA GLY A 32 -9.31 -17.41 -6.87
C GLY A 32 -8.84 -18.30 -5.71
N MET A 33 -9.60 -19.34 -5.39
CA MET A 33 -9.29 -20.31 -4.34
C MET A 33 -7.98 -21.06 -4.62
N LEU A 34 -7.78 -21.53 -5.85
CA LEU A 34 -6.57 -22.26 -6.25
C LEU A 34 -5.32 -21.38 -6.12
N ARG A 35 -5.41 -20.11 -6.56
CA ARG A 35 -4.33 -19.15 -6.38
C ARG A 35 -4.02 -18.95 -4.90
N ALA A 36 -5.04 -18.79 -4.06
CA ALA A 36 -4.87 -18.61 -2.62
C ALA A 36 -4.28 -19.84 -1.92
N LEU A 37 -4.59 -21.06 -2.34
CA LEU A 37 -3.97 -22.27 -1.81
C LEU A 37 -2.48 -22.37 -2.19
N ASN A 38 -2.13 -22.00 -3.42
CA ASN A 38 -0.74 -22.05 -3.90
C ASN A 38 0.13 -20.91 -3.36
N THR A 39 -0.42 -19.71 -3.20
CA THR A 39 0.36 -18.52 -2.81
C THR A 39 0.10 -18.03 -1.38
N GLY A 40 -0.80 -18.69 -0.65
CA GLY A 40 -1.36 -18.21 0.61
C GLY A 40 -2.47 -17.18 0.41
N MET A 41 -3.52 -17.23 1.25
CA MET A 41 -4.56 -16.20 1.31
C MET A 41 -3.93 -14.86 1.71
N PRO A 42 -4.08 -13.78 0.92
CA PRO A 42 -3.65 -12.46 1.37
C PRO A 42 -4.52 -12.07 2.55
N GLY A 43 -3.98 -12.21 3.76
CA GLY A 43 -4.61 -11.69 4.96
C GLY A 43 -4.89 -10.20 4.73
N MET A 44 -6.16 -9.84 4.76
CA MET A 44 -6.61 -8.46 4.91
C MET A 44 -6.03 -7.91 6.22
N GLY A 45 -4.78 -7.45 6.15
CA GLY A 45 -4.01 -6.99 7.29
C GLY A 45 -2.93 -7.95 7.81
N ALA A 46 -2.04 -8.49 6.98
CA ALA A 46 -0.65 -8.74 7.38
C ALA A 46 0.23 -9.18 6.19
N VAL A 47 1.38 -8.50 6.10
CA VAL A 47 2.57 -8.78 5.30
C VAL A 47 2.95 -10.26 5.18
N ALA A 48 2.81 -10.85 3.98
CA ALA A 48 3.58 -12.04 3.63
C ALA A 48 4.99 -11.59 3.22
N ALA A 49 5.94 -11.85 4.11
CA ALA A 49 7.35 -11.83 3.79
C ALA A 49 7.64 -12.88 2.70
N SER A 50 8.19 -12.44 1.56
CA SER A 50 8.97 -13.33 0.72
C SER A 50 10.20 -13.82 1.51
N PRO A 51 10.52 -15.12 1.53
CA PRO A 51 11.82 -15.56 1.96
C PRO A 51 12.78 -15.28 0.80
N GLY A 52 13.40 -14.11 0.82
CA GLY A 52 14.35 -13.69 -0.20
C GLY A 52 14.70 -12.22 -0.05
N ASN A 53 15.66 -11.95 0.84
CA ASN A 53 16.42 -10.71 1.01
C ASN A 53 15.68 -9.37 0.79
N GLY A 54 15.24 -8.79 1.92
CA GLY A 54 15.54 -7.38 2.20
C GLY A 54 14.56 -6.33 1.69
N ALA A 55 13.57 -6.03 2.53
CA ALA A 55 13.03 -4.69 2.80
C ALA A 55 12.87 -3.69 1.62
N VAL A 56 11.66 -3.55 1.06
CA VAL A 56 11.09 -2.24 0.61
C VAL A 56 9.61 -2.37 0.20
N MET A 57 8.67 -2.54 1.13
CA MET A 57 7.24 -2.36 0.83
C MET A 57 6.52 -1.52 1.89
N ALA A 58 6.94 -0.27 2.03
CA ALA A 58 6.04 0.79 2.48
C ALA A 58 5.29 1.31 1.24
N GLY A 59 3.96 1.37 1.31
CA GLY A 59 3.05 1.65 0.19
C GLY A 59 3.54 2.73 -0.78
N ARG A 60 3.84 2.31 -2.02
CA ARG A 60 4.16 3.22 -3.12
C ARG A 60 2.86 3.86 -3.61
N ARG A 61 2.59 5.11 -3.21
CA ARG A 61 1.80 5.98 -4.09
C ARG A 61 2.54 6.00 -5.44
N ARG A 62 1.85 5.70 -6.55
CA ARG A 62 2.42 5.74 -7.89
C ARG A 62 3.17 7.07 -8.08
N GLY A 63 4.48 7.01 -8.33
CA GLY A 63 5.26 8.15 -8.81
C GLY A 63 6.36 8.73 -7.90
N ARG A 64 6.63 8.21 -6.69
CA ARG A 64 7.81 8.69 -5.92
C ARG A 64 8.76 7.56 -5.51
N PRO A 65 9.91 7.38 -6.17
CA PRO A 65 10.93 6.45 -5.70
C PRO A 65 11.47 6.91 -4.33
N PRO A 66 11.84 5.96 -3.44
CA PRO A 66 12.45 6.29 -2.17
C PRO A 66 13.77 7.03 -2.42
N LYS A 67 13.96 8.17 -1.73
CA LYS A 67 15.15 9.04 -1.84
C LYS A 67 16.48 8.35 -1.47
N THR A 68 16.43 7.10 -1.03
CA THR A 68 17.58 6.35 -0.51
C THR A 68 18.40 5.65 -1.59
N VAL A 69 17.98 5.66 -2.87
CA VAL A 69 18.65 4.85 -3.91
C VAL A 69 19.38 5.70 -4.97
N ALA A 70 19.16 7.02 -5.04
CA ALA A 70 19.64 7.84 -6.17
C ALA A 70 20.60 9.00 -5.82
N GLY A 71 21.08 9.11 -4.58
CA GLY A 71 21.93 10.25 -4.16
C GLY A 71 23.30 9.79 -3.69
N GLY A 72 24.35 10.11 -4.45
CA GLY A 72 25.73 10.04 -3.96
C GLY A 72 25.99 11.02 -2.80
N PRO A 73 27.22 11.06 -2.25
CA PRO A 73 27.56 11.96 -1.16
C PRO A 73 27.28 13.42 -1.56
N VAL A 74 26.58 14.14 -0.68
CA VAL A 74 26.21 15.55 -0.90
C VAL A 74 27.49 16.40 -0.94
N PRO A 75 27.70 17.25 -1.98
CA PRO A 75 28.85 18.15 -2.06
C PRO A 75 28.83 19.15 -0.90
N MET A 76 30.01 19.59 -0.45
CA MET A 76 30.16 20.39 0.78
C MET A 76 29.32 21.68 0.76
N ASP A 77 29.27 22.38 -0.38
CA ASP A 77 28.43 23.58 -0.58
C ASP A 77 26.94 23.33 -0.40
N ARG A 78 26.48 22.09 -0.55
CA ARG A 78 25.07 21.70 -0.37
C ARG A 78 24.82 20.98 0.93
N ARG A 79 25.75 20.99 1.89
CA ARG A 79 25.50 20.45 3.23
C ARG A 79 24.84 21.47 4.13
N CYS A 80 24.15 20.96 5.14
CA CYS A 80 23.64 21.76 6.22
C CYS A 80 24.80 22.50 6.91
N THR A 81 24.61 23.79 7.20
CA THR A 81 25.57 24.63 7.92
C THR A 81 25.76 24.26 9.39
N VAL A 82 24.91 23.39 9.94
CA VAL A 82 25.02 22.92 11.33
C VAL A 82 26.21 21.98 11.45
N SER A 83 27.12 22.28 12.38
CA SER A 83 28.29 21.47 12.68
C SER A 83 27.92 20.01 12.92
N GLY A 84 28.57 19.09 12.20
CA GLY A 84 28.31 17.65 12.32
C GLY A 84 27.11 17.14 11.51
N CYS A 85 26.43 17.98 10.72
CA CYS A 85 25.33 17.55 9.87
C CYS A 85 25.78 17.26 8.42
N THR A 86 25.69 16.00 7.99
CA THR A 86 26.04 15.56 6.63
C THR A 86 24.87 15.59 5.65
N ARG A 87 23.69 16.07 6.08
CA ARG A 87 22.47 16.11 5.27
C ARG A 87 22.50 17.27 4.28
N GLU A 88 21.81 17.10 3.16
CA GLU A 88 21.61 18.15 2.16
C GLU A 88 20.83 19.36 2.73
N GLN A 89 21.34 20.57 2.48
CA GLN A 89 20.60 21.80 2.76
C GLN A 89 19.42 21.94 1.81
N ARG A 90 18.27 22.36 2.35
CA ARG A 90 17.02 22.53 1.61
C ARG A 90 16.61 24.00 1.53
N SER A 91 16.81 24.75 2.61
CA SER A 91 16.45 26.17 2.70
C SER A 91 17.25 26.84 3.81
N LYS A 92 17.63 28.11 3.61
CA LYS A 92 18.36 28.94 4.60
C LYS A 92 19.64 28.28 5.14
N GLY A 93 20.38 27.51 4.32
CA GLY A 93 21.57 26.78 4.77
C GLY A 93 21.29 25.53 5.63
N LEU A 94 20.02 25.21 5.91
CA LEU A 94 19.63 24.15 6.84
C LEU A 94 19.06 22.94 6.10
N CYS A 95 19.31 21.74 6.64
CA CYS A 95 18.57 20.55 6.23
C CYS A 95 17.11 20.63 6.66
N SER A 96 16.23 19.79 6.09
CA SER A 96 14.79 19.81 6.42
C SER A 96 14.51 19.68 7.91
N ALA A 97 15.28 18.85 8.63
CA ALA A 97 15.12 18.63 10.06
C ALA A 97 15.50 19.87 10.87
N HIS A 98 16.66 20.48 10.59
CA HIS A 98 17.10 21.68 11.29
C HIS A 98 16.24 22.89 10.95
N TYR A 99 15.81 23.04 9.70
CA TYR A 99 14.87 24.10 9.33
C TYR A 99 13.55 24.00 10.10
N GLN A 100 12.99 22.80 10.26
CA GLN A 100 11.76 22.60 11.02
C GLN A 100 11.95 22.82 12.53
N ALA A 101 13.09 22.41 13.09
CA ALA A 101 13.43 22.68 14.49
C ALA A 101 13.54 24.18 14.74
N GLU A 102 14.26 24.89 13.88
CA GLU A 102 14.45 26.34 13.95
C GLU A 102 13.13 27.10 13.77
N ARG A 103 12.30 26.71 12.79
CA ARG A 103 10.95 27.27 12.62
C ARG A 103 10.08 27.10 13.87
N ARG A 104 10.11 25.93 14.51
CA ARG A 104 9.38 25.71 15.77
C ARG A 104 9.90 26.59 16.90
N ARG A 105 11.22 26.78 17.00
CA ARG A 105 11.85 27.70 17.97
C ARG A 105 11.41 29.14 17.75
N GLN A 106 11.36 29.60 16.50
CA GLN A 106 10.92 30.95 16.14
C GLN A 106 9.46 31.21 16.53
N ILE A 107 8.58 30.23 16.27
CA ILE A 107 7.18 30.28 16.69
C ILE A 107 7.07 30.34 18.22
N ALA A 108 7.85 29.51 18.93
CA ALA A 108 7.82 29.47 20.40
C ALA A 108 8.40 30.75 21.06
N THR A 109 9.35 31.40 20.40
CA THR A 109 9.98 32.64 20.91
C THR A 109 9.27 33.92 20.44
N GLY A 110 8.14 33.79 19.73
CA GLY A 110 7.32 34.92 19.29
C GLY A 110 8.01 35.85 18.29
N LYS A 111 9.07 35.39 17.61
CA LYS A 111 9.83 36.21 16.66
C LYS A 111 9.16 36.11 15.28
N PRO A 112 8.53 37.18 14.75
CA PRO A 112 7.94 37.14 13.41
C PRO A 112 9.07 36.96 12.37
N ALA A 113 8.77 36.17 11.35
CA ALA A 113 9.70 35.71 10.32
C ALA A 113 10.22 36.83 9.41
#